data_AF-A0A4S2KLA9-F1
#
_entry.id   AF-A0A4S2KLA9-F1
#
_cell.length_a   1.000
_cell.length_b   1.000
_cell.length_c   1.000
_cell.angle_alpha   90.00
_cell.angle_beta   90.00
_cell.angle_gamma   90.00
#
_symmetry.space_group_name_H-M   'P 1'
#
loop_
_entity.id
_entity.type
_entity.pdbx_description
1 polymer ?
#
loop_
_entity_poly.entity_id
_entity_poly.type
_entity_poly.pdbx_seq_one_letter_code
_entity_poly.pdbx_strand_id
1 'polypeptide(L)'
;MQLMKFTAPEADQLDATENWANRKYCKSTGACTPKGFMTLEPCYAQDGFTIPLYLSFPYFMDADTRASGRIDGVPKADRGKHRIYLLAEPTTGVTLEAYLRFQLNLFMANTHERYRNMSGPYYFPLAWVELEIVTPLEPVKFFKENILDLRNKAPHLMSILAVVCGVISLLLLATFAFRVRFYRTHGSVNLVLHSHDANDSPDTCKKEPIDFRVYLTLPESDSKEVLQSTSESDQLSECETE
;
A
#
# COMPACT_ATOMS: atom_id res chain seq x y z
N MET A 1 9.78 15.97 0.31
CA MET A 1 8.87 15.11 1.09
C MET A 1 8.00 16.05 1.90
N GLN A 2 6.69 15.93 1.79
CA GLN A 2 5.75 16.73 2.58
C GLN A 2 5.38 15.94 3.83
N LEU A 3 5.41 16.59 4.99
CA LEU A 3 5.02 15.99 6.26
C LEU A 3 3.67 16.56 6.70
N MET A 4 2.86 15.72 7.34
CA MET A 4 1.65 16.14 8.00
C MET A 4 1.98 16.60 9.41
N LYS A 5 1.57 17.83 9.74
CA LYS A 5 1.70 18.39 11.08
C LYS A 5 0.44 18.11 11.87
N PHE A 6 0.55 17.30 12.91
CA PHE A 6 -0.51 17.12 13.90
C PHE A 6 -0.17 17.95 15.14
N THR A 7 -1.17 18.62 15.68
CA THR A 7 -1.05 19.39 16.92
C THR A 7 -2.05 18.87 17.93
N ALA A 8 -1.68 18.91 19.21
CA ALA A 8 -2.66 18.61 20.25
C ALA A 8 -3.86 19.57 20.17
N PRO A 9 -5.07 19.09 20.53
CA PRO A 9 -6.25 19.94 20.68
C PRO A 9 -5.99 21.09 21.66
N GLU A 10 -6.70 22.20 21.46
CA GLU A 10 -6.63 23.31 22.41
C GLU A 10 -7.33 22.92 23.72
N ALA A 11 -6.95 23.56 24.83
CA ALA A 11 -7.51 23.23 26.15
C ALA A 11 -9.05 23.37 26.20
N ASP A 12 -9.62 24.30 25.45
CA ASP A 12 -11.08 24.48 25.29
C ASP A 12 -11.76 23.22 24.72
N GLN A 13 -11.13 22.57 23.75
CA GLN A 13 -11.68 21.35 23.14
C GLN A 13 -11.63 20.15 24.10
N LEU A 14 -10.76 20.22 25.11
CA LEU A 14 -10.57 19.21 26.14
C LEU A 14 -11.39 19.49 27.41
N ASP A 15 -12.09 20.63 27.48
CA ASP A 15 -12.88 21.00 28.64
C ASP A 15 -14.10 20.07 28.82
N ALA A 16 -14.20 19.42 29.98
CA ALA A 16 -15.31 18.53 30.31
C ALA A 16 -16.61 19.27 30.69
N THR A 17 -16.52 20.56 30.99
CA THR A 17 -17.68 21.40 31.29
C THR A 17 -18.47 21.73 30.03
N GLU A 18 -17.76 22.02 28.93
CA GLU A 18 -18.34 22.32 27.62
C GLU A 18 -18.51 21.05 26.75
N ASN A 19 -17.54 20.13 26.78
CA ASN A 19 -17.56 18.91 25.97
C ASN A 19 -17.88 17.67 26.83
N TRP A 20 -19.13 17.20 26.74
CA TRP A 20 -19.61 16.05 27.51
C TRP A 20 -18.81 14.77 27.26
N ALA A 21 -18.23 14.59 26.05
CA ALA A 21 -17.43 13.41 25.72
C ALA A 21 -16.13 13.33 26.54
N ASN A 22 -15.65 14.47 27.08
CA ASN A 22 -14.46 14.53 27.92
C ASN A 22 -14.74 14.28 29.40
N ARG A 23 -16.00 14.19 29.84
CA ARG A 23 -16.35 13.89 31.24
C ARG A 23 -15.85 12.52 31.70
N LYS A 24 -15.58 11.60 30.77
CA LYS A 24 -14.93 10.31 31.04
C LYS A 24 -13.51 10.45 31.62
N TYR A 25 -12.85 11.60 31.44
CA TYR A 25 -11.53 11.90 32.00
C TYR A 25 -11.61 12.55 33.39
N CYS A 26 -12.81 12.90 33.85
CA CYS A 26 -13.01 13.36 35.21
C CYS A 26 -12.92 12.19 36.20
N LYS A 27 -12.58 12.51 37.44
CA LYS A 27 -12.67 11.55 38.53
C LYS A 27 -14.12 11.09 38.70
N SER A 28 -14.32 9.85 39.14
CA SER A 28 -15.63 9.30 39.47
C SER A 28 -16.28 9.99 40.67
N THR A 29 -15.47 10.60 41.52
CA THR A 29 -15.89 11.33 42.72
C THR A 29 -15.44 12.80 42.64
N GLY A 30 -16.32 13.72 43.01
CA GLY A 30 -16.03 15.15 43.06
C GLY A 30 -16.24 15.87 41.72
N ALA A 31 -15.72 17.11 41.65
CA ALA A 31 -15.82 17.94 40.47
C ALA A 31 -14.76 17.56 39.41
N CYS A 32 -15.10 17.78 38.14
CA CYS A 32 -14.15 17.69 37.04
C CYS A 32 -12.97 18.64 37.24
N THR A 33 -11.82 18.28 36.67
CA THR A 33 -10.64 19.14 36.67
C THR A 33 -10.93 20.41 35.87
N PRO A 34 -10.39 21.57 36.29
CA PRO A 34 -10.55 22.81 35.54
C PRO A 34 -9.96 22.69 34.13
N LYS A 35 -10.47 23.53 33.22
CA LYS A 35 -9.98 23.60 31.85
C LYS A 35 -8.46 23.78 31.78
N GLY A 36 -7.83 23.02 30.88
CA GLY A 36 -6.37 23.04 30.69
C GLY A 36 -5.59 22.25 31.74
N PHE A 37 -6.29 21.57 32.66
CA PHE A 37 -5.69 20.66 33.64
C PHE A 37 -6.21 19.23 33.48
N MET A 38 -5.31 18.26 33.58
CA MET A 38 -5.63 16.84 33.60
C MET A 38 -5.01 16.18 34.83
N THR A 39 -5.78 15.41 35.59
CA THR A 39 -5.28 14.72 36.78
C THR A 39 -4.50 13.46 36.40
N LEU A 40 -3.36 13.24 37.04
CA LEU A 40 -2.55 12.01 36.93
C LEU A 40 -2.79 11.02 38.06
N GLU A 41 -3.62 11.39 39.03
CA GLU A 41 -3.90 10.58 40.21
C GLU A 41 -4.39 9.16 39.87
N PRO A 42 -5.33 8.94 38.93
CA PRO A 42 -5.73 7.58 38.54
C PRO A 42 -4.59 6.73 37.95
N CYS A 43 -3.53 7.37 37.42
CA CYS A 43 -2.40 6.68 36.81
C CYS A 43 -1.33 6.26 37.84
N TYR A 44 -1.20 7.00 38.94
CA TYR A 44 -0.14 6.81 39.94
C TYR A 44 -0.67 6.51 41.34
N ALA A 45 -1.99 6.32 41.52
CA ALA A 45 -2.57 5.82 42.75
C ALA A 45 -2.11 4.37 42.98
N GLN A 46 -1.13 4.18 43.87
CA GLN A 46 -0.61 2.88 44.27
C GLN A 46 -0.77 2.75 45.79
N ASP A 47 -1.25 1.59 46.25
CA ASP A 47 -1.28 1.18 47.67
C ASP A 47 -1.87 2.22 48.66
N GLY A 48 -2.91 2.94 48.24
CA GLY A 48 -3.62 3.91 49.09
C GLY A 48 -2.89 5.24 49.28
N PHE A 49 -1.74 5.46 48.64
CA PHE A 49 -1.10 6.76 48.57
C PHE A 49 -1.34 7.41 47.21
N THR A 50 -1.71 8.68 47.23
CA THR A 50 -2.07 9.41 46.02
C THR A 50 -1.42 10.78 46.06
N ILE A 51 -0.57 11.05 45.06
CA ILE A 51 0.02 12.38 44.87
C ILE A 51 -0.89 13.15 43.92
N PRO A 52 -1.44 14.31 44.31
CA PRO A 52 -2.40 15.04 43.52
C PRO A 52 -1.68 15.85 42.41
N LEU A 53 -1.09 15.13 41.45
CA LEU A 53 -0.39 15.68 40.30
C LEU A 53 -1.36 15.99 39.16
N TYR A 54 -1.13 17.12 38.51
CA TYR A 54 -1.92 17.61 37.40
C TYR A 54 -1.02 18.07 36.25
N LEU A 55 -1.34 17.61 35.05
CA LEU A 55 -0.74 18.11 33.82
C LEU A 55 -1.45 19.37 33.34
N SER A 56 -0.69 20.30 32.80
CA SER A 56 -1.19 21.40 31.98
C SER A 56 -0.25 21.61 30.79
N PHE A 57 -0.62 22.49 29.86
CA PHE A 57 0.38 23.03 28.93
C PHE A 57 1.38 23.93 29.67
N PRO A 58 2.60 24.14 29.12
CA PRO A 58 3.59 25.02 29.72
C PRO A 58 3.05 26.42 29.99
N TYR A 59 3.39 26.96 31.16
CA TYR A 59 2.95 28.27 31.64
C TYR A 59 1.42 28.44 31.68
N PHE A 60 0.71 27.33 31.93
CA PHE A 60 -0.76 27.31 31.95
C PHE A 60 -1.41 27.80 30.65
N MET A 61 -0.76 27.56 29.50
CA MET A 61 -1.28 27.95 28.19
C MET A 61 -2.71 27.43 28.01
N ASP A 62 -3.63 28.34 27.66
CA ASP A 62 -5.05 28.07 27.43
C ASP A 62 -5.83 27.51 28.66
N ALA A 63 -5.24 27.50 29.85
CA ALA A 63 -5.90 27.01 31.06
C ALA A 63 -6.87 28.04 31.66
N ASP A 64 -7.78 27.58 32.54
CA ASP A 64 -8.71 28.45 33.25
C ASP A 64 -7.96 29.53 34.06
N THR A 65 -8.25 30.80 33.75
CA THR A 65 -7.72 31.99 34.43
C THR A 65 -7.93 32.00 35.94
N ARG A 66 -8.99 31.34 36.45
CA ARG A 66 -9.24 31.22 37.90
C ARG A 66 -8.23 30.32 38.60
N ALA A 67 -7.62 29.40 37.87
CA ALA A 67 -6.58 28.49 38.37
C ALA A 67 -5.18 29.05 38.07
N SER A 68 -4.93 29.54 36.86
CA SER A 68 -3.61 30.06 36.46
C SER A 68 -3.30 31.44 37.04
N GLY A 69 -4.30 32.32 37.17
CA GLY A 69 -4.14 33.69 37.68
C GLY A 69 -3.91 33.78 39.20
N ARG A 70 -3.88 32.65 39.91
CA ARG A 70 -3.58 32.59 41.34
C ARG A 70 -2.08 32.52 41.66
N ILE A 71 -1.24 32.41 40.63
CA ILE A 71 0.20 32.21 40.78
C ILE A 71 0.92 33.35 40.09
N ASP A 72 1.57 34.18 40.88
CA ASP A 72 2.40 35.27 40.38
C ASP A 72 3.73 34.75 39.81
N GLY A 73 4.29 35.49 38.87
CA GLY A 73 5.61 35.19 38.30
C GLY A 73 5.63 34.14 37.20
N VAL A 74 4.48 33.59 36.78
CA VAL A 74 4.40 32.71 35.61
C VAL A 74 4.53 33.54 34.32
N PRO A 75 5.52 33.28 33.46
CA PRO A 75 5.64 33.95 32.17
C PRO A 75 4.42 33.75 31.27
N LYS A 76 4.22 34.66 30.32
CA LYS A 76 3.17 34.49 29.30
C LYS A 76 3.52 33.32 28.37
N ALA A 77 2.58 32.41 28.17
CA ALA A 77 2.74 31.31 27.22
C ALA A 77 2.81 31.81 25.76
N ASP A 78 3.67 31.17 24.97
CA ASP A 78 3.78 31.32 23.51
C ASP A 78 3.27 30.03 22.84
N ARG A 79 2.20 30.15 22.05
CA ARG A 79 1.60 29.01 21.32
C ARG A 79 2.55 28.36 20.33
N GLY A 80 3.49 29.11 19.74
CA GLY A 80 4.49 28.56 18.83
C GLY A 80 5.51 27.68 19.54
N LYS A 81 5.89 28.04 20.77
CA LYS A 81 6.92 27.35 21.55
C LYS A 81 6.37 26.29 22.49
N HIS A 82 5.16 26.45 23.00
CA HIS A 82 4.65 25.58 24.09
C HIS A 82 3.57 24.60 23.63
N ARG A 83 3.17 24.61 22.36
CA ARG A 83 2.22 23.65 21.81
C ARG A 83 2.90 22.32 21.50
N ILE A 84 2.15 21.24 21.70
CA ILE A 84 2.54 19.89 21.29
C ILE A 84 2.33 19.76 19.78
N TYR A 85 3.34 19.30 19.06
CA TYR A 85 3.18 18.94 17.65
C TYR A 85 4.05 17.75 17.27
N LEU A 86 3.62 17.04 16.23
CA LEU A 86 4.38 15.99 15.58
C LEU A 86 4.25 16.11 14.07
N LEU A 87 5.34 15.81 13.36
CA LEU A 87 5.45 15.76 11.92
C LEU A 87 5.61 14.32 11.49
N ALA A 88 4.58 13.78 10.85
CA ALA A 88 4.56 12.41 10.37
C ALA A 88 4.52 12.35 8.84
N GLU A 89 5.21 11.35 8.27
CA GLU A 89 5.10 11.06 6.84
C GLU A 89 3.71 10.47 6.55
N PRO A 90 2.94 11.04 5.61
CA PRO A 90 1.53 10.72 5.44
C PRO A 90 1.25 9.26 5.07
N THR A 91 2.20 8.59 4.43
CA THR A 91 1.93 7.28 3.83
C THR A 91 2.40 6.11 4.69
N THR A 92 3.48 6.25 5.45
CA THR A 92 3.98 5.23 6.39
C THR A 92 3.56 5.52 7.83
N GLY A 93 3.17 6.77 8.14
CA GLY A 93 2.87 7.22 9.50
C GLY A 93 4.11 7.42 10.37
N VAL A 94 5.33 7.27 9.82
CA VAL A 94 6.57 7.44 10.59
C VAL A 94 6.69 8.89 11.03
N THR A 95 6.88 9.09 12.34
CA THR A 95 7.12 10.41 12.93
C THR A 95 8.60 10.76 12.79
N LEU A 96 8.91 11.87 12.11
CA LEU A 96 10.28 12.33 11.90
C LEU A 96 10.69 13.41 12.87
N GLU A 97 9.72 14.21 13.32
CA GLU A 97 9.92 15.29 14.27
C GLU A 97 8.74 15.34 15.24
N ALA A 98 8.94 15.43 16.54
CA ALA A 98 7.89 15.61 17.52
C ALA A 98 8.40 16.36 18.75
N TYR A 99 7.53 17.22 19.29
CA TYR A 99 7.77 17.90 20.55
C TYR A 99 6.54 17.71 21.44
N LEU A 100 6.73 16.96 22.52
CA LEU A 100 5.75 16.79 23.59
C LEU A 100 6.13 17.72 24.73
N ARG A 101 5.23 18.63 25.07
CA ARG A 101 5.45 19.73 26.00
C ARG A 101 4.32 19.77 26.99
N PHE A 102 4.64 19.62 28.27
CA PHE A 102 3.65 19.64 29.34
C PHE A 102 4.27 20.16 30.63
N GLN A 103 3.43 20.60 31.54
CA GLN A 103 3.80 21.12 32.85
C GLN A 103 3.19 20.25 33.94
N LEU A 104 4.03 19.88 34.91
CA LEU A 104 3.65 19.16 36.11
C LEU A 104 3.28 20.17 37.20
N ASN A 105 2.10 20.00 37.77
CA ASN A 105 1.57 20.86 38.82
C ASN A 105 1.13 20.01 40.01
N LEU A 106 1.38 20.50 41.23
CA LEU A 106 0.90 19.90 42.46
C LEU A 106 -0.34 20.63 42.94
N PHE A 107 -1.45 19.92 43.12
CA PHE A 107 -2.66 20.52 43.69
C PHE A 107 -2.55 20.64 45.21
N MET A 108 -2.65 21.86 45.70
CA MET A 108 -2.63 22.19 47.12
C MET A 108 -4.00 22.68 47.55
N ALA A 109 -4.72 21.84 48.31
CA ALA A 109 -6.04 22.17 48.84
C ALA A 109 -6.02 23.21 49.98
N ASN A 110 -4.83 23.46 50.57
CA ASN A 110 -4.63 24.37 51.69
C ASN A 110 -5.49 24.09 52.93
N THR A 111 -5.87 22.83 53.14
CA THR A 111 -6.65 22.39 54.31
C THR A 111 -5.80 22.15 55.55
N HIS A 112 -4.49 21.95 55.38
CA HIS A 112 -3.57 21.71 56.50
C HIS A 112 -3.28 23.02 57.26
N GLU A 113 -3.27 22.97 58.59
CA GLU A 113 -3.06 24.14 59.46
C GLU A 113 -1.86 25.02 59.08
N ARG A 114 -0.75 24.40 58.65
CA ARG A 114 0.47 25.09 58.21
C ARG A 114 0.23 26.03 57.01
N TYR A 115 -0.73 25.71 56.15
CA TYR A 115 -1.01 26.44 54.91
C TYR A 115 -2.41 27.08 54.89
N ARG A 116 -3.13 27.04 56.01
CA ARG A 116 -4.51 27.54 56.13
C ARG A 116 -4.64 29.04 55.86
N ASN A 117 -3.56 29.81 56.06
CA ASN A 117 -3.52 31.25 55.80
C ASN A 117 -3.27 31.60 54.32
N MET A 118 -2.98 30.63 53.45
CA MET A 118 -2.84 30.87 52.01
C MET A 118 -4.21 30.80 51.33
N SER A 119 -4.49 31.71 50.40
CA SER A 119 -5.79 31.89 49.71
C SER A 119 -6.17 30.79 48.71
N GLY A 120 -5.75 29.55 48.94
CA GLY A 120 -5.91 28.42 48.02
C GLY A 120 -7.36 28.04 47.73
N PRO A 121 -7.58 27.01 46.90
CA PRO A 121 -6.58 26.03 46.43
C PRO A 121 -5.69 26.54 45.29
N TYR A 122 -4.54 25.88 45.08
CA TYR A 122 -3.56 26.22 44.04
C TYR A 122 -3.14 24.99 43.22
N TYR A 123 -2.86 25.18 41.94
CA TYR A 123 -2.14 24.22 41.10
C TYR A 123 -0.68 24.67 40.97
N PHE A 124 0.14 24.34 41.95
CA PHE A 124 1.51 24.85 42.05
C PHE A 124 2.41 24.25 40.97
N PRO A 125 3.01 25.05 40.07
CA PRO A 125 3.84 24.55 38.99
C PRO A 125 5.17 24.06 39.55
N LEU A 126 5.49 22.79 39.29
CA LEU A 126 6.76 22.19 39.70
C LEU A 126 7.83 22.42 38.62
N ALA A 127 7.51 21.99 37.40
CA ALA A 127 8.37 22.14 36.23
C ALA A 127 7.55 21.92 34.97
N TRP A 128 8.01 22.50 33.85
CA TRP A 128 7.58 22.09 32.52
C TRP A 128 8.70 21.31 31.85
N VAL A 129 8.30 20.34 31.03
CA VAL A 129 9.18 19.37 30.39
C VAL A 129 8.92 19.40 28.89
N GLU A 130 10.00 19.31 28.12
CA GLU A 130 9.98 19.09 26.68
C GLU A 130 10.66 17.77 26.37
N LEU A 131 9.91 16.89 25.70
CA LEU A 131 10.43 15.68 25.10
C LEU A 131 10.46 15.91 23.59
N GLU A 132 11.66 15.91 23.03
CA GLU A 132 11.88 16.09 21.60
C GLU A 132 12.30 14.79 20.93
N ILE A 133 11.78 14.56 19.73
CA ILE A 133 12.21 13.52 18.81
C ILE A 133 12.53 14.25 17.52
N VAL A 134 13.80 14.33 17.14
CA VAL A 134 14.22 14.97 15.88
C VAL A 134 15.12 13.99 15.14
N THR A 135 14.64 13.51 13.99
CA THR A 135 15.38 12.53 13.20
C THR A 135 16.50 13.22 12.42
N PRO A 136 17.76 12.77 12.54
CA PRO A 136 18.86 13.35 11.77
C PRO A 136 18.67 13.22 10.25
N LEU A 137 19.37 14.07 9.50
CA LEU A 137 19.20 14.17 8.05
C LEU A 137 19.56 12.86 7.30
N GLU A 138 20.54 12.10 7.77
CA GLU A 138 21.00 10.87 7.12
C GLU A 138 19.92 9.77 7.10
N PRO A 139 19.33 9.35 8.24
CA PRO A 139 18.19 8.44 8.25
C PRO A 139 17.01 8.95 7.42
N VAL A 140 16.73 10.26 7.43
CA VAL A 140 15.63 10.85 6.66
C VAL A 140 15.87 10.72 5.15
N LYS A 141 17.10 10.96 4.69
CA LYS A 141 17.48 10.76 3.28
C LYS A 141 17.37 9.30 2.87
N PHE A 142 17.95 8.40 3.69
CA PHE A 142 17.86 6.96 3.45
C PHE A 142 16.40 6.49 3.36
N PHE A 143 15.57 6.91 4.32
CA PHE A 143 14.15 6.60 4.37
C PHE A 143 13.40 7.11 3.11
N LYS A 144 13.66 8.36 2.71
CA LYS A 144 13.04 8.93 1.51
C LYS A 144 13.41 8.16 0.24
N GLU A 145 14.70 7.93 0.01
CA GLU A 145 15.20 7.36 -1.25
C GLU A 145 14.88 5.87 -1.37
N ASN A 146 15.04 5.11 -0.28
CA ASN A 146 14.92 3.65 -0.32
C ASN A 146 13.51 3.15 -0.04
N ILE A 147 12.67 3.93 0.66
CA ILE A 147 11.31 3.49 1.01
C ILE A 147 10.27 4.28 0.21
N LEU A 148 10.25 5.61 0.32
CA LEU A 148 9.18 6.41 -0.28
C LEU A 148 9.29 6.49 -1.80
N ASP A 149 10.47 6.82 -2.32
CA ASP A 149 10.69 6.96 -3.75
C ASP A 149 10.57 5.62 -4.46
N LEU A 150 11.07 4.54 -3.84
CA LEU A 150 10.91 3.18 -4.36
C LEU A 150 9.44 2.77 -4.42
N ARG A 151 8.67 3.01 -3.35
CA ARG A 151 7.24 2.69 -3.33
C ARG A 151 6.47 3.45 -4.41
N ASN A 152 6.77 4.73 -4.63
CA ASN A 152 6.09 5.52 -5.66
C ASN A 152 6.49 5.11 -7.08
N LYS A 153 7.76 4.74 -7.32
CA LYS A 153 8.26 4.38 -8.65
C LYS A 153 7.95 2.92 -9.04
N ALA A 154 7.93 2.00 -8.09
CA ALA A 154 7.69 0.57 -8.32
C ALA A 154 6.41 0.27 -9.14
N PRO A 155 5.21 0.78 -8.80
CA PRO A 155 4.00 0.48 -9.57
C PRO A 155 4.07 1.04 -10.99
N HIS A 156 4.71 2.18 -11.21
CA HIS A 156 4.91 2.73 -12.55
C HIS A 156 5.83 1.84 -13.40
N LEU A 157 6.94 1.36 -12.82
CA LEU A 157 7.85 0.44 -13.52
C LEU A 157 7.15 -0.89 -13.86
N MET A 158 6.40 -1.45 -12.90
CA MET A 158 5.63 -2.68 -13.12
C MET A 158 4.53 -2.51 -14.17
N SER A 159 3.86 -1.36 -14.18
CA SER A 159 2.84 -1.02 -15.18
C SER A 159 3.44 -0.91 -16.59
N ILE A 160 4.56 -0.20 -16.74
CA ILE A 160 5.26 -0.06 -18.02
C ILE A 160 5.70 -1.44 -18.53
N LEU A 161 6.30 -2.26 -17.66
CA LEU A 161 6.71 -3.62 -18.01
C LEU A 161 5.52 -4.48 -18.48
N ALA A 162 4.39 -4.42 -17.76
CA ALA A 162 3.18 -5.16 -18.12
C ALA A 162 2.62 -4.74 -19.49
N VAL A 163 2.61 -3.44 -19.78
CA VAL A 163 2.16 -2.92 -21.09
C VAL A 163 3.08 -3.39 -22.21
N VAL A 164 4.40 -3.32 -22.02
CA VAL A 164 5.38 -3.80 -23.02
C VAL A 164 5.20 -5.29 -23.29
N CYS A 165 5.10 -6.11 -22.26
CA CYS A 165 4.82 -7.55 -22.42
C CYS A 165 3.49 -7.80 -23.14
N GLY A 166 2.42 -7.05 -22.80
CA GLY A 166 1.12 -7.17 -23.43
C GLY A 166 1.15 -6.85 -24.94
N VAL A 167 1.86 -5.79 -25.33
CA VAL A 167 2.04 -5.42 -26.75
C VAL A 167 2.82 -6.50 -27.50
N ILE A 168 3.89 -7.03 -26.91
CA ILE A 168 4.67 -8.11 -27.51
C ILE A 168 3.80 -9.36 -27.72
N SER A 169 3.03 -9.77 -26.72
CA SER A 169 2.12 -10.92 -26.84
C SER A 169 1.06 -10.72 -27.93
N LEU A 170 0.49 -9.51 -28.05
CA LEU A 170 -0.47 -9.18 -29.11
C LEU A 170 0.16 -9.26 -30.50
N LEU A 171 1.39 -8.76 -30.68
CA LEU A 171 2.11 -8.84 -31.94
C LEU A 171 2.42 -10.30 -32.34
N LEU A 172 2.80 -11.14 -31.37
CA LEU A 172 3.04 -12.57 -31.61
C LEU A 172 1.73 -13.29 -32.01
N LEU A 173 0.62 -12.99 -31.34
CA LEU A 173 -0.69 -13.56 -31.71
C LEU A 173 -1.16 -13.08 -33.09
N ALA A 174 -0.95 -11.82 -33.43
CA ALA A 174 -1.30 -11.27 -34.73
C ALA A 174 -0.47 -11.89 -35.87
N THR A 175 0.83 -12.06 -35.67
CA THR A 175 1.70 -12.72 -36.66
C THR A 175 1.34 -14.19 -36.83
N PHE A 176 1.04 -14.91 -35.74
CA PHE A 176 0.55 -16.29 -35.79
C PHE A 176 -0.79 -16.39 -36.55
N ALA A 177 -1.76 -15.54 -36.24
CA ALA A 177 -3.05 -15.51 -36.92
C ALA A 177 -2.92 -15.17 -38.41
N PHE A 178 -2.02 -14.24 -38.77
CA PHE A 178 -1.73 -13.90 -40.16
C PHE A 178 -1.12 -15.09 -40.91
N ARG A 179 -0.13 -15.77 -40.33
CA ARG A 179 0.48 -16.98 -40.91
C ARG A 179 -0.58 -18.05 -41.15
N VAL A 180 -1.42 -18.36 -40.16
CA VAL A 180 -2.49 -19.36 -40.30
C VAL A 180 -3.48 -19.00 -41.40
N ARG A 181 -3.90 -17.73 -41.48
CA ARG A 181 -4.77 -17.27 -42.58
C ARG A 181 -4.08 -17.41 -43.93
N PHE A 182 -2.84 -16.97 -44.05
CA PHE A 182 -2.06 -17.07 -45.28
C PHE A 182 -1.90 -18.52 -45.74
N TYR A 183 -1.56 -19.44 -44.85
CA TYR A 183 -1.49 -20.88 -45.14
C TYR A 183 -2.84 -21.45 -45.58
N ARG A 184 -3.96 -21.02 -44.99
CA ARG A 184 -5.30 -21.46 -45.42
C ARG A 184 -5.72 -20.91 -46.78
N THR A 185 -5.32 -19.68 -47.15
CA THR A 185 -5.70 -19.07 -48.43
C THR A 185 -4.79 -19.46 -49.59
N HIS A 186 -3.49 -19.67 -49.36
CA HIS A 186 -2.51 -20.01 -50.40
C HIS A 186 -2.07 -21.48 -50.41
N GLY A 187 -2.48 -22.29 -49.42
CA GLY A 187 -2.26 -23.73 -49.41
C GLY A 187 -3.25 -24.46 -50.33
N SER A 188 -3.11 -24.31 -51.64
CA SER A 188 -3.80 -25.17 -52.61
C SER A 188 -3.04 -26.49 -52.73
N VAL A 189 -3.55 -27.54 -52.10
CA VAL A 189 -3.12 -28.92 -52.36
C VAL A 189 -3.72 -29.33 -53.70
N ASN A 190 -2.93 -29.22 -54.78
CA ASN A 190 -3.33 -29.76 -56.07
C ASN A 190 -3.04 -31.26 -56.09
N LEU A 191 -4.08 -32.09 -55.89
CA LEU A 191 -3.99 -33.53 -56.09
C LEU A 191 -4.05 -33.81 -57.60
N VAL A 192 -2.88 -33.87 -58.24
CA VAL A 192 -2.79 -34.28 -59.64
C VAL A 192 -2.81 -35.81 -59.70
N LEU A 193 -3.97 -36.36 -60.04
CA LEU A 193 -4.15 -37.78 -60.33
C LEU A 193 -3.81 -38.00 -61.80
N HIS A 194 -2.57 -38.40 -62.09
CA HIS A 194 -2.23 -38.91 -63.42
C HIS A 194 -2.68 -40.37 -63.50
N SER A 195 -3.83 -40.63 -64.13
CA SER A 195 -4.13 -41.96 -64.64
C SER A 195 -3.34 -42.16 -65.92
N HIS A 196 -2.45 -43.14 -65.93
CA HIS A 196 -1.91 -43.65 -67.19
C HIS A 196 -3.04 -44.44 -67.86
N ASP A 197 -3.59 -43.91 -68.95
CA ASP A 197 -4.52 -44.65 -69.79
C ASP A 197 -3.75 -45.84 -70.41
N ALA A 198 -4.17 -47.05 -70.04
CA ALA A 198 -3.72 -48.27 -70.68
C ALA A 198 -4.24 -48.25 -72.13
N ASN A 199 -3.33 -48.13 -73.10
CA ASN A 199 -3.66 -48.35 -74.50
C ASN A 199 -4.09 -49.81 -74.67
N ASP A 200 -5.34 -49.99 -75.06
CA ASP A 200 -5.95 -51.27 -75.37
C ASP A 200 -5.35 -51.83 -76.67
N SER A 201 -4.52 -52.86 -76.54
CA SER A 201 -4.12 -53.75 -77.62
C SER A 201 -4.42 -55.19 -77.15
N PRO A 202 -5.21 -55.97 -77.89
CA PRO A 202 -5.65 -57.28 -77.45
C PRO A 202 -4.50 -58.26 -77.67
N ASP A 203 -3.92 -58.74 -76.57
CA ASP A 203 -3.20 -60.01 -76.39
C ASP A 203 -2.04 -59.83 -75.41
N THR A 204 -2.35 -59.95 -74.12
CA THR A 204 -1.57 -60.64 -73.06
C THR A 204 -2.03 -60.15 -71.69
N CYS A 205 -2.53 -61.05 -70.85
CA CYS A 205 -2.83 -60.75 -69.46
C CYS A 205 -1.52 -60.58 -68.68
N LYS A 206 -1.01 -59.35 -68.63
CA LYS A 206 0.02 -58.94 -67.65
C LYS A 206 -0.59 -57.88 -66.74
N LYS A 207 -0.87 -58.28 -65.49
CA LYS A 207 -1.24 -57.37 -64.41
C LYS A 207 0.04 -56.72 -63.89
N GLU A 208 0.26 -55.44 -64.20
CA GLU A 208 1.22 -54.61 -63.47
C GLU A 208 0.49 -53.81 -62.38
N PRO A 209 1.05 -53.68 -61.16
CA PRO A 209 0.46 -52.91 -60.09
C PRO A 209 0.50 -51.41 -60.42
N ILE A 210 -0.60 -50.71 -60.18
CA ILE A 210 -0.69 -49.26 -60.35
C ILE A 210 0.09 -48.60 -59.19
N ASP A 211 1.26 -48.02 -59.47
CA ASP A 211 2.05 -47.24 -58.49
C ASP A 211 1.44 -45.83 -58.36
N PHE A 212 0.83 -45.54 -57.21
CA PHE A 212 0.30 -44.21 -56.91
C PHE A 212 1.35 -43.37 -56.18
N ARG A 213 1.84 -42.30 -56.83
CA ARG A 213 2.69 -41.29 -56.18
C ARG A 213 1.95 -39.99 -55.98
N VAL A 214 1.87 -39.56 -54.72
CA VAL A 214 1.32 -38.26 -54.33
C VAL A 214 2.48 -37.30 -54.12
N TYR A 215 2.50 -36.18 -54.83
CA TYR A 215 3.51 -35.13 -54.67
C TYR A 215 2.88 -33.89 -54.03
N LEU A 216 3.37 -33.50 -52.86
CA LEU A 216 3.06 -32.22 -52.24
C LEU A 216 4.09 -31.19 -52.73
N THR A 217 3.65 -30.19 -53.49
CA THR A 217 4.51 -29.06 -53.88
C THR A 217 4.14 -27.83 -53.06
N LEU A 218 5.11 -27.27 -52.35
CA LEU A 218 4.98 -25.97 -51.68
C LEU A 218 5.40 -24.87 -52.66
N PRO A 219 4.71 -23.71 -52.67
CA PRO A 219 5.09 -22.62 -53.56
C PRO A 219 6.36 -21.97 -53.01
N GLU A 220 7.45 -22.13 -53.77
CA GLU A 220 8.70 -21.37 -53.69
C GLU A 220 9.77 -21.86 -52.69
N SER A 221 10.38 -23.00 -53.02
CA SER A 221 11.80 -23.32 -52.73
C SER A 221 12.25 -24.39 -53.74
N ASP A 222 13.34 -24.13 -54.45
CA ASP A 222 13.84 -24.91 -55.60
C ASP A 222 14.54 -26.24 -55.19
N SER A 223 13.95 -26.95 -54.23
CA SER A 223 14.48 -28.20 -53.67
C SER A 223 13.36 -29.23 -53.54
N LYS A 224 13.33 -30.20 -54.45
CA LYS A 224 12.44 -31.37 -54.39
C LYS A 224 12.93 -32.30 -53.28
N GLU A 225 12.30 -32.27 -52.11
CA GLU A 225 12.42 -33.36 -51.14
C GLU A 225 11.24 -34.32 -51.27
N VAL A 226 11.59 -35.61 -51.33
CA VAL A 226 10.66 -36.74 -51.41
C VAL A 226 10.37 -37.18 -49.97
N LEU A 227 9.18 -36.90 -49.44
CA LEU A 227 8.70 -37.55 -48.22
C LEU A 227 7.66 -38.62 -48.56
N GLN A 228 8.15 -39.86 -48.55
CA GLN A 228 7.44 -41.11 -48.25
C GLN A 228 6.65 -41.79 -49.38
N SER A 229 7.11 -42.99 -49.77
CA SER A 229 6.34 -43.98 -50.55
C SER A 229 5.57 -44.88 -49.59
N THR A 230 4.24 -44.94 -49.72
CA THR A 230 3.43 -45.98 -49.09
C THR A 230 2.72 -46.75 -50.19
N SER A 231 3.19 -47.97 -50.47
CA SER A 231 2.46 -48.95 -51.26
C SER A 231 1.52 -49.71 -50.33
N GLU A 232 0.22 -49.50 -50.46
CA GLU A 232 -0.78 -50.33 -49.79
C GLU A 232 -1.45 -51.18 -50.87
N SER A 233 -1.09 -52.47 -50.87
CA SER A 233 -1.71 -53.50 -51.69
C SER A 233 -2.81 -54.12 -50.84
N ASP A 234 -4.07 -53.87 -51.15
CA ASP A 234 -5.14 -54.75 -50.67
C ASP A 234 -6.17 -55.07 -51.74
N GLN A 235 -6.37 -56.38 -51.82
CA GLN A 235 -7.19 -57.19 -52.71
C GLN A 235 -8.66 -56.76 -52.71
N LEU A 236 -9.28 -56.68 -53.90
CA LEU A 236 -10.67 -57.09 -54.06
C LEU A 236 -10.83 -57.87 -55.37
N SER A 237 -10.92 -59.19 -55.20
CA SER A 237 -11.42 -60.16 -56.13
C SER A 237 -12.94 -60.05 -56.26
N GLU A 238 -13.47 -60.02 -57.48
CA GLU A 238 -14.54 -60.93 -57.95
C GLU A 238 -14.85 -60.67 -59.43
N CYS A 239 -14.64 -61.68 -60.26
CA CYS A 239 -15.30 -61.82 -61.55
C CYS A 239 -15.75 -63.28 -61.63
N GLU A 240 -17.02 -63.52 -61.31
CA GLU A 240 -17.74 -64.73 -61.69
C GLU A 240 -18.20 -64.65 -63.15
N THR A 241 -18.55 -65.83 -63.69
CA THR A 241 -19.22 -66.16 -64.97
C THR A 241 -18.32 -66.12 -66.20
N GLU A 242 -18.21 -67.16 -67.03
CA GLU A 242 -19.02 -68.38 -67.27
C GLU A 242 -18.09 -69.52 -67.74
#